data_AF-A0A9E5Q0L8-F1
#
_entry.id   AF-A0A9E5Q0L8-F1
#
_cell.length_a   1.000
_cell.length_b   1.000
_cell.length_c   1.000
_cell.angle_alpha   90.00
_cell.angle_beta   90.00
_cell.angle_gamma   90.00
#
_symmetry.space_group_name_H-M   'P 1'
#
loop_
_entity.id
_entity.type
_entity.pdbx_description
1 polymer ?
#
loop_
_entity_poly.entity_id
_entity_poly.type
_entity_poly.pdbx_seq_one_letter_code
_entity_poly.pdbx_strand_id
1 'polypeptide(L)' 'HRILSAYLDLFTNAIERYGGRVVHFAGDAILADFTTVADALACAVSAQRDIEVKNHNIPEDRR' A
#
# COMPACT_ATOMS: atom_id res chain seq x y z
N HIS A 1 -13.81 -6.00 9.15
CA HIS A 1 -13.13 -6.01 7.84
C HIS A 1 -12.91 -4.64 7.18
N ARG A 2 -13.68 -3.57 7.49
CA ARG A 2 -13.57 -2.27 6.78
C ARG A 2 -12.19 -1.59 6.86
N ILE A 3 -11.49 -1.70 8.00
CA ILE A 3 -10.17 -1.07 8.17
C ILE A 3 -9.14 -1.73 7.26
N LEU A 4 -9.06 -3.06 7.29
CA LEU A 4 -8.14 -3.83 6.43
C LEU A 4 -8.38 -3.51 4.94
N SER A 5 -9.64 -3.55 4.49
CA SER A 5 -9.99 -3.19 3.11
C SER A 5 -9.48 -1.79 2.74
N ALA A 6 -9.64 -0.80 3.62
CA ALA A 6 -9.17 0.56 3.34
C ALA A 6 -7.65 0.69 3.24
N TYR A 7 -6.86 -0.19 3.86
CA TYR A 7 -5.41 -0.22 3.66
C TYR A 7 -5.03 -0.99 2.39
N LEU A 8 -5.70 -2.12 2.12
CA LEU A 8 -5.51 -2.85 0.88
C LEU A 8 -5.82 -1.98 -0.35
N ASP A 9 -6.87 -1.16 -0.29
CA ASP A 9 -7.23 -0.20 -1.34
C ASP A 9 -6.15 0.88 -1.50
N LEU A 10 -5.57 1.38 -0.39
CA LEU A 10 -4.47 2.36 -0.43
C LEU A 10 -3.27 1.78 -1.17
N PHE A 11 -2.86 0.55 -0.83
CA PHE A 11 -1.75 -0.12 -1.49
C PHE A 11 -2.06 -0.41 -2.96
N THR A 12 -3.26 -0.87 -3.28
CA THR A 12 -3.69 -1.13 -4.68
C THR A 12 -3.58 0.14 -5.52
N ASN A 13 -4.09 1.26 -5.02
CA ASN A 13 -4.00 2.55 -5.70
C ASN A 13 -2.54 3.03 -5.88
N ALA A 14 -1.68 2.78 -4.88
CA ALA A 14 -0.27 3.10 -4.99
C ALA A 14 0.41 2.26 -6.07
N ILE A 15 0.16 0.95 -6.08
CA ILE A 15 0.70 0.01 -7.08
C ILE A 15 0.32 0.46 -8.49
N GLU A 16 -0.95 0.76 -8.74
CA GLU A 16 -1.44 1.23 -10.04
C GLU A 16 -0.82 2.58 -10.46
N ARG A 17 -0.67 3.52 -9.52
CA ARG A 17 -0.06 4.83 -9.78
C ARG A 17 1.37 4.73 -10.31
N TYR A 18 2.14 3.75 -9.82
CA TYR A 18 3.52 3.50 -10.23
C TYR A 18 3.63 2.47 -11.36
N GLY A 19 2.52 2.16 -12.05
CA GLY A 19 2.52 1.24 -13.19
C GLY A 19 2.76 -0.22 -12.82
N GLY A 20 2.65 -0.57 -11.54
CA GLY A 20 2.61 -1.94 -11.08
C GLY A 20 1.22 -2.56 -11.27
N ARG A 21 1.17 -3.89 -11.14
CA ARG A 21 -0.08 -4.64 -11.22
C ARG A 21 -0.20 -5.55 -10.01
N VAL A 22 -1.40 -5.61 -9.43
CA VAL A 22 -1.70 -6.56 -8.36
C VAL A 22 -1.87 -7.96 -8.95
N VAL A 23 -1.05 -8.89 -8.48
CA VAL A 23 -1.05 -10.30 -8.89
C VAL A 23 -1.99 -11.12 -8.00
N HIS A 24 -1.96 -10.87 -6.68
CA HIS A 24 -2.74 -11.65 -5.73
C HIS A 24 -2.96 -10.94 -4.40
N PHE A 25 -4.04 -11.31 -3.71
CA PHE A 25 -4.32 -10.95 -2.32
C PHE A 25 -4.33 -12.21 -1.46
N ALA A 26 -3.56 -12.23 -0.39
CA ALA A 26 -3.51 -13.34 0.56
C ALA A 26 -3.78 -12.81 1.98
N GLY A 27 -5.06 -12.78 2.38
CA GLY A 27 -5.47 -12.23 3.67
C GLY A 27 -5.22 -10.72 3.74
N ASP A 28 -4.18 -10.33 4.46
CA ASP A 28 -3.70 -8.95 4.60
C ASP A 28 -2.47 -8.64 3.73
N ALA A 29 -1.94 -9.62 3.00
CA ALA A 29 -0.83 -9.44 2.08
C ALA A 29 -1.30 -9.16 0.64
N ILE A 30 -0.52 -8.34 -0.07
CA ILE A 30 -0.66 -8.08 -1.50
C ILE A 30 0.64 -8.49 -2.19
N LEU A 31 0.51 -9.24 -3.28
CA LEU A 31 1.61 -9.50 -4.21
C LEU A 31 1.40 -8.64 -5.45
N ALA A 32 2.42 -7.88 -5.84
CA ALA A 32 2.39 -7.01 -7.01
C ALA A 32 3.66 -7.15 -7.85
N ASP A 33 3.51 -7.03 -9.17
CA ASP A 33 4.60 -7.05 -10.13
C ASP A 33 4.81 -5.67 -10.75
N PHE A 34 6.08 -5.34 -10.99
CA PHE A 34 6.51 -4.09 -11.60
C PHE A 34 7.52 -4.39 -12.71
N THR A 35 7.47 -3.62 -13.79
CA THR A 35 8.39 -3.75 -14.92
C THR A 35 9.82 -3.34 -14.54
N THR A 36 9.97 -2.41 -13.59
CA THR A 36 11.28 -1.94 -13.13
C THR A 36 11.39 -1.95 -11.60
N VAL A 37 12.62 -2.16 -11.10
CA VAL A 37 12.92 -2.08 -9.67
C VAL A 37 12.74 -0.65 -9.14
N ALA A 38 12.99 0.36 -9.98
CA ALA A 38 12.83 1.75 -9.60
C ALA A 38 11.36 2.10 -9.30
N ASP A 39 10.42 1.62 -10.12
CA ASP A 39 8.99 1.83 -9.91
C ASP A 39 8.49 1.12 -8.65
N ALA A 40 8.94 -0.12 -8.42
CA ALA A 40 8.63 -0.87 -7.21
C ALA A 40 9.11 -0.15 -5.94
N LEU A 41 10.34 0.37 -5.96
CA LEU A 41 10.90 1.11 -4.83
C LEU A 41 10.16 2.43 -4.60
N ALA A 42 9.89 3.19 -5.66
CA ALA A 42 9.14 4.44 -5.57
C ALA A 42 7.72 4.22 -5.02
N CYS A 43 7.04 3.16 -5.48
CA CYS A 43 5.76 2.72 -4.96
C CYS A 43 5.83 2.42 -3.46
N ALA A 44 6.80 1.61 -3.03
CA ALA A 44 6.95 1.24 -1.62
C ALA A 44 7.14 2.46 -0.72
N VAL A 45 8.02 3.39 -1.12
CA VAL A 45 8.27 4.61 -0.36
C VAL A 45 7.03 5.52 -0.32
N SER A 46 6.31 5.67 -1.43
CA SER A 46 5.08 6.48 -1.46
C SER A 46 3.98 5.88 -0.58
N ALA A 47 3.76 4.57 -0.67
CA ALA A 47 2.73 3.89 0.11
C ALA A 47 2.98 4.03 1.61
N GLN A 48 4.24 3.92 2.06
CA GLN A 48 4.60 4.14 3.46
C GLN A 48 4.30 5.56 3.93
N ARG A 49 4.58 6.58 3.10
CA ARG A 49 4.23 7.98 3.40
C ARG A 49 2.71 8.19 3.49
N ASP A 50 1.96 7.58 2.57
CA ASP A 50 0.49 7.68 2.58
C ASP A 50 -0.11 7.04 3.83
N ILE A 51 0.45 5.93 4.30
CA ILE A 51 0.07 5.28 5.56
C ILE A 51 0.41 6.14 6.77
N GLU A 52 1.59 6.76 6.79
CA GLU A 52 1.98 7.67 7.86
C GLU A 52 0.99 8.83 7.99
N VAL A 53 0.63 9.46 6.86
CA VAL A 53 -0.39 10.53 6.83
C VAL A 53 -1.75 10.03 7.30
N LYS A 54 -2.18 8.85 6.84
CA LYS A 54 -3.46 8.25 7.24
C LYS A 54 -3.50 7.93 8.74
N ASN A 55 -2.37 7.50 9.29
CA ASN A 55 -2.25 7.06 10.67
C ASN A 55 -1.94 8.22 11.63
N HIS A 56 -1.69 9.44 11.12
CA HIS A 56 -1.33 10.61 11.92
C HIS A 56 -2.33 10.91 13.06
N ASN A 57 -3.62 10.61 12.84
CA ASN A 57 -4.68 10.88 13.82
C ASN A 57 -5.05 9.65 14.67
N ILE A 58 -4.29 8.56 14.55
CA ILE A 58 -4.48 7.35 15.37
C ILE A 58 -3.58 7.47 16.60
N PRO A 59 -4.12 7.33 17.83
CA PRO A 59 -3.32 7.29 19.05
C PRO A 59 -2.19 6.27 18.98
N GLU A 60 -1.01 6.58 19.53
CA GLU A 60 0.17 5.70 19.46
C GLU A 60 -0.08 4.29 20.01
N ASP A 61 -0.92 4.15 21.03
CA ASP A 61 -1.31 2.86 21.63
C ASP A 61 -2.19 1.99 20.69
N ARG A 62 -2.58 2.54 19.53
CA ARG A 62 -3.50 1.95 18.56
C ARG A 62 -2.95 1.93 17.13
N ARG A 63 -1.70 2.39 16.94
CA ARG A 63 -1.08 2.60 15.62
C ARG A 63 -0.27 1.39 15.17
#